data_AF-A0A8H6F1J0-F1
#
_entry.id   AF-A0A8H6F1J0-F1
#
_cell.length_a   1.000
_cell.length_b   1.000
_cell.length_c   1.000
_cell.angle_alpha   90.00
_cell.angle_beta   90.00
_cell.angle_gamma   90.00
#
_symmetry.space_group_name_H-M   'P 1'
#
loop_
_entity.id
_entity.type
_entity.pdbx_description
1 polymer ?
#
loop_
_entity_poly.entity_id
_entity_poly.type
_entity_poly.pdbx_seq_one_letter_code
_entity_poly.pdbx_strand_id
1 'polypeptide(L)'
;MSNPYQNSQNGYQQNNSYELNNYPNKQYSSSNEDDFVQFMNEIQDINSQLDNYSNIINLIDNKQKNFLHGLDLNDEDTDYDSKQIENLVNEAQSLQLDLKNRIKNVQTQAVHSRDQTKVDQAETCRKRFLDLIQDYRLVEARNKESTKEQAARQYQIIKPDATDEEIKAVVEDGSQQYFQQALMQSNRRGEARSVLNEVQVRHRELLKLEKTMAELTQLFHDMEELVIEQDQPIQQIEEQVGTAQHDIEQGVGHTNKAVKSAKSARKKKLWCFFICLLIVIILAVIWVHTWY
;
A
#
# COMPACT_ATOMS: atom_id res chain seq x y z
N MET A 1 14.84 -24.20 81.70
CA MET A 1 13.45 -24.69 81.69
C MET A 1 12.54 -23.55 82.12
N SER A 2 11.34 -23.50 81.55
CA SER A 2 10.43 -22.36 81.47
C SER A 2 9.97 -21.76 82.81
N ASN A 3 9.89 -20.42 82.78
CA ASN A 3 8.87 -19.52 83.35
C ASN A 3 8.73 -19.35 84.88
N PRO A 4 8.65 -18.09 85.32
CA PRO A 4 7.46 -17.67 86.06
C PRO A 4 6.90 -16.31 85.60
N TYR A 5 5.59 -16.31 85.37
CA TYR A 5 4.74 -15.18 85.03
C TYR A 5 4.56 -14.15 86.16
N GLN A 6 4.07 -12.97 85.72
CA GLN A 6 3.24 -11.98 86.44
C GLN A 6 4.01 -11.05 87.40
N ASN A 7 3.81 -9.73 87.39
CA ASN A 7 2.54 -9.04 87.29
C ASN A 7 2.69 -7.51 87.07
N SER A 8 1.61 -6.91 86.59
CA SER A 8 1.09 -5.57 86.91
C SER A 8 1.65 -4.28 86.29
N GLN A 9 0.79 -3.75 85.40
CA GLN A 9 0.10 -2.45 85.49
C GLN A 9 0.79 -1.13 85.07
N ASN A 10 0.18 -0.57 84.01
CA ASN A 10 -0.35 0.79 83.86
C ASN A 10 0.58 1.98 83.58
N GLY A 11 0.26 2.60 82.44
CA GLY A 11 0.06 4.04 82.32
C GLY A 11 1.29 4.81 81.85
N TYR A 12 1.26 5.30 80.62
CA TYR A 12 1.04 6.72 80.30
C TYR A 12 0.93 6.87 78.77
N GLN A 13 -0.19 7.44 78.33
CA GLN A 13 -0.44 7.86 76.95
C GLN A 13 0.57 8.94 76.56
N GLN A 14 1.37 8.69 75.52
CA GLN A 14 2.13 9.74 74.86
C GLN A 14 1.29 10.29 73.72
N ASN A 15 0.81 11.51 73.95
CA ASN A 15 0.05 12.33 73.03
C ASN A 15 0.97 12.81 71.90
N ASN A 16 0.94 12.12 70.75
CA ASN A 16 1.50 12.67 69.51
C ASN A 16 0.38 13.40 68.77
N SER A 17 0.26 14.70 69.04
CA SER A 17 -0.43 15.64 68.18
C SER A 17 0.39 15.85 66.92
N TYR A 18 0.14 15.04 65.89
CA TYR A 18 0.62 15.34 64.55
C TYR A 18 -0.17 16.55 64.06
N GLU A 19 0.49 17.71 63.96
CA GLU A 19 -0.03 18.84 63.18
C GLU A 19 -0.15 18.38 61.74
N LEU A 20 -1.39 18.08 61.33
CA LEU A 20 -1.74 17.85 59.94
C LEU A 20 -1.54 19.21 59.23
N ASN A 21 -0.35 19.41 58.67
CA ASN A 21 -0.10 20.52 57.75
C ASN A 21 -1.16 20.44 56.66
N ASN A 22 -2.06 21.41 56.66
CA ASN A 22 -3.11 21.59 55.70
C ASN A 22 -2.47 21.91 54.35
N TYR A 23 -2.02 20.87 53.63
CA TYR A 23 -1.67 21.00 52.23
C TYR A 23 -2.91 21.55 51.53
N PRO A 24 -2.82 22.68 50.82
CA PRO A 24 -3.91 23.08 49.96
C PRO A 24 -4.10 21.93 48.96
N ASN A 25 -5.18 21.18 49.14
CA ASN A 25 -5.67 20.23 48.17
C ASN A 25 -5.99 21.05 46.93
N LYS A 26 -5.00 21.25 46.05
CA LYS A 26 -5.24 21.64 44.68
C LYS A 26 -6.06 20.49 44.12
N GLN A 27 -7.37 20.70 44.02
CA GLN A 27 -8.22 19.93 43.11
C GLN A 27 -7.54 20.00 41.74
N TYR A 28 -6.69 19.01 41.45
CA TYR A 28 -6.25 18.76 40.09
C TYR A 28 -7.51 18.36 39.34
N SER A 29 -7.84 19.16 38.34
CA SER A 29 -9.07 19.07 37.57
C SER A 29 -9.17 17.70 36.88
N SER A 30 -10.04 16.82 37.39
CA SER A 30 -10.47 15.56 36.74
C SER A 30 -10.75 15.74 35.25
N SER A 31 -11.23 16.92 34.85
CA SER A 31 -11.58 17.26 33.47
C SER A 31 -10.41 17.22 32.47
N ASN A 32 -9.18 17.51 32.88
CA ASN A 32 -8.04 17.54 31.96
C ASN A 32 -7.45 16.14 31.72
N GLU A 33 -7.56 15.25 32.71
CA GLU A 33 -7.16 13.86 32.57
C GLU A 33 -8.14 13.11 31.66
N ASP A 34 -9.45 13.36 31.84
CA ASP A 34 -10.50 12.82 30.99
C ASP A 34 -10.35 13.27 29.52
N ASP A 35 -10.02 14.55 29.28
CA ASP A 35 -9.78 15.10 27.93
C ASP A 35 -8.54 14.48 27.24
N PHE A 36 -7.46 14.24 27.98
CA PHE A 36 -6.28 13.57 27.46
C PHE A 36 -6.57 12.10 27.10
N VAL A 37 -7.30 11.39 27.97
CA VAL A 37 -7.70 9.99 27.72
C VAL A 37 -8.60 9.91 26.48
N GLN A 38 -9.57 10.81 26.34
CA GLN A 38 -10.43 10.84 25.16
C GLN A 38 -9.63 11.09 23.87
N PHE A 39 -8.67 12.01 23.90
CA PHE A 39 -7.78 12.27 22.76
C PHE A 39 -6.96 11.02 22.39
N MET A 40 -6.37 10.35 23.38
CA MET A 40 -5.56 9.15 23.12
C MET A 40 -6.40 7.98 22.59
N ASN A 41 -7.64 7.84 23.05
CA ASN A 41 -8.56 6.85 22.49
C ASN A 41 -8.86 7.13 21.00
N GLU A 42 -9.03 8.40 20.63
CA GLU A 42 -9.21 8.80 19.22
C GLU A 42 -7.96 8.50 18.39
N ILE A 43 -6.75 8.78 18.90
CA ILE A 43 -5.49 8.42 18.25
C ILE A 43 -5.37 6.91 18.06
N GLN A 44 -5.75 6.11 19.06
CA GLN A 44 -5.73 4.66 18.96
C GLN A 44 -6.70 4.16 17.89
N ASP A 45 -7.92 4.71 17.82
CA ASP A 45 -8.89 4.31 16.81
C ASP A 45 -8.44 4.73 15.40
N ILE A 46 -7.89 5.94 15.23
CA ILE A 46 -7.26 6.36 13.95
C ILE A 46 -6.18 5.36 13.54
N ASN A 47 -5.31 4.93 14.46
CA ASN A 47 -4.27 3.95 14.15
C ASN A 47 -4.84 2.59 13.72
N SER A 48 -5.91 2.13 14.36
CA SER A 48 -6.63 0.91 13.97
C SER A 48 -7.25 1.04 12.57
N GLN A 49 -7.82 2.20 12.25
CA GLN A 49 -8.34 2.48 10.91
C GLN A 49 -7.22 2.55 9.86
N LEU A 50 -6.03 3.06 10.21
CA LEU A 50 -4.84 3.02 9.34
C LEU A 50 -4.37 1.59 9.09
N ASP A 51 -4.42 0.70 10.10
CA ASP A 51 -4.16 -0.74 9.91
C ASP A 51 -5.17 -1.36 8.95
N ASN A 52 -6.46 -1.06 9.12
CA ASN A 52 -7.51 -1.51 8.21
C ASN A 52 -7.28 -1.01 6.78
N TYR A 53 -6.91 0.26 6.62
CA TYR A 53 -6.59 0.86 5.33
C TYR A 53 -5.43 0.13 4.64
N SER A 54 -4.35 -0.18 5.39
CA SER A 54 -3.24 -0.98 4.88
C SER A 54 -3.68 -2.37 4.40
N ASN A 55 -4.57 -3.03 5.15
CA ASN A 55 -5.13 -4.33 4.76
C ASN A 55 -5.95 -4.23 3.46
N ILE A 56 -6.79 -3.20 3.33
CA ILE A 56 -7.58 -2.97 2.10
C ILE A 56 -6.66 -2.75 0.90
N ILE A 57 -5.59 -1.95 1.03
CA ILE A 57 -4.60 -1.74 -0.03
C ILE A 57 -4.01 -3.08 -0.49
N ASN A 58 -3.61 -3.93 0.46
CA ASN A 58 -3.07 -5.26 0.15
C ASN A 58 -4.11 -6.17 -0.52
N LEU A 59 -5.38 -6.10 -0.13
CA LEU A 59 -6.46 -6.86 -0.77
C LEU A 59 -6.69 -6.39 -2.20
N ILE A 60 -6.68 -5.08 -2.45
CA ILE A 60 -6.80 -4.48 -3.78
C ILE A 60 -5.65 -4.95 -4.66
N ASP A 61 -4.41 -4.86 -4.20
CA ASP A 61 -3.22 -5.31 -4.95
C ASP A 61 -3.34 -6.78 -5.36
N ASN A 62 -3.70 -7.66 -4.43
CA ASN A 62 -3.86 -9.08 -4.71
C ASN A 62 -5.02 -9.35 -5.68
N LYS A 63 -6.15 -8.66 -5.53
CA LYS A 63 -7.31 -8.82 -6.42
C LYS A 63 -7.02 -8.32 -7.83
N GLN A 64 -6.39 -7.16 -7.98
CA GLN A 64 -5.99 -6.62 -9.27
C GLN A 64 -4.96 -7.53 -9.97
N LYS A 65 -3.99 -8.09 -9.23
CA LYS A 65 -3.06 -9.11 -9.78
C LYS A 65 -3.77 -10.38 -10.25
N ASN A 66 -4.71 -10.89 -9.47
CA ASN A 66 -5.48 -12.08 -9.85
C ASN A 66 -6.35 -11.80 -11.09
N PHE A 67 -6.99 -10.63 -11.13
CA PHE A 67 -7.79 -10.17 -12.26
C PHE A 67 -6.95 -10.00 -13.54
N LEU A 68 -5.71 -9.54 -13.41
CA LEU A 68 -4.75 -9.49 -14.52
C LEU A 68 -4.51 -10.89 -15.11
N HIS A 69 -4.39 -11.92 -14.26
CA HIS A 69 -4.12 -13.29 -14.69
C HIS A 69 -5.37 -14.11 -15.09
N GLY A 70 -6.56 -13.72 -14.64
CA GLY A 70 -7.78 -14.53 -14.71
C GLY A 70 -8.62 -14.41 -15.98
N LEU A 71 -8.31 -13.50 -16.91
CA LEU A 71 -9.15 -13.19 -18.09
C LEU A 71 -9.16 -14.26 -19.21
N ASP A 72 -8.70 -15.48 -18.91
CA ASP A 72 -8.86 -16.68 -19.75
C ASP A 72 -10.18 -17.44 -19.43
N LEU A 73 -11.04 -16.86 -18.59
CA LEU A 73 -12.27 -17.46 -18.06
C LEU A 73 -13.51 -16.64 -18.42
N ASN A 74 -14.66 -17.32 -18.49
CA ASN A 74 -15.96 -16.83 -18.98
C ASN A 74 -16.33 -15.41 -18.51
N ASP A 75 -17.06 -14.66 -19.33
CA ASP A 75 -17.47 -13.26 -19.09
C ASP A 75 -18.11 -13.01 -17.69
N GLU A 76 -18.74 -14.03 -17.09
CA GLU A 76 -19.42 -13.96 -15.79
C GLU A 76 -18.45 -13.86 -14.60
N ASP A 77 -17.30 -14.54 -14.66
CA ASP A 77 -16.27 -14.49 -13.61
C ASP A 77 -15.54 -13.15 -13.61
N THR A 78 -15.34 -12.57 -14.79
CA THR A 78 -14.71 -11.25 -14.97
C THR A 78 -15.56 -10.13 -14.37
N ASP A 79 -16.88 -10.15 -14.56
CA ASP A 79 -17.79 -9.13 -13.99
C ASP A 79 -17.84 -9.22 -12.45
N TYR A 80 -17.81 -10.44 -11.90
CA TYR A 80 -17.78 -10.65 -10.46
C TYR A 80 -16.49 -10.08 -9.83
N ASP A 81 -15.32 -10.43 -10.36
CA ASP A 81 -14.05 -9.95 -9.82
C ASP A 81 -13.89 -8.42 -9.97
N SER A 82 -14.34 -7.85 -11.09
CA SER A 82 -14.35 -6.39 -11.28
C SER A 82 -15.20 -5.69 -10.21
N LYS A 83 -16.36 -6.24 -9.85
CA LYS A 83 -17.21 -5.67 -8.78
C LYS A 83 -16.56 -5.77 -7.41
N GLN A 84 -15.86 -6.87 -7.13
CA GLN A 84 -15.13 -7.02 -5.86
C GLN A 84 -14.01 -5.96 -5.73
N ILE A 85 -13.26 -5.71 -6.81
CA ILE A 85 -12.24 -4.65 -6.84
C ILE A 85 -12.90 -3.28 -6.61
N GLU A 86 -14.00 -3.00 -7.30
CA GLU A 86 -14.71 -1.72 -7.18
C GLU A 86 -15.23 -1.48 -5.76
N ASN A 87 -15.76 -2.51 -5.11
CA ASN A 87 -16.20 -2.41 -3.72
C ASN A 87 -15.03 -2.07 -2.77
N LEU A 88 -13.88 -2.73 -2.92
CA LEU A 88 -12.70 -2.46 -2.11
C LEU A 88 -12.16 -1.04 -2.36
N VAL A 89 -12.16 -0.58 -3.61
CA VAL A 89 -11.74 0.79 -3.96
C VAL A 89 -12.67 1.82 -3.30
N ASN A 90 -13.98 1.60 -3.36
CA ASN A 90 -14.97 2.48 -2.71
C ASN A 90 -14.82 2.47 -1.19
N GLU A 91 -14.56 1.30 -0.59
CA GLU A 91 -14.29 1.17 0.85
C GLU A 91 -13.02 1.95 1.23
N ALA A 92 -11.95 1.81 0.45
CA ALA A 92 -10.71 2.56 0.63
C ALA A 92 -10.94 4.08 0.55
N GLN A 93 -11.72 4.56 -0.42
CA GLN A 93 -12.04 5.98 -0.58
C GLN A 93 -12.86 6.52 0.61
N SER A 94 -13.84 5.76 1.09
CA SER A 94 -14.63 6.13 2.27
C SER A 94 -13.74 6.25 3.51
N LEU A 95 -12.83 5.29 3.69
CA LEU A 95 -11.90 5.27 4.82
C LEU A 95 -10.88 6.41 4.74
N GLN A 96 -10.40 6.74 3.54
CA GLN A 96 -9.51 7.88 3.31
C GLN A 96 -10.16 9.20 3.72
N LEU A 97 -11.43 9.42 3.36
CA LEU A 97 -12.14 10.64 3.73
C LEU A 97 -12.36 10.73 5.25
N ASP A 98 -12.73 9.61 5.89
CA ASP A 98 -12.86 9.55 7.35
C ASP A 98 -11.53 9.86 8.05
N LEU A 99 -10.46 9.14 7.70
CA LEU A 99 -9.11 9.33 8.24
C LEU A 99 -8.63 10.77 8.06
N LYS A 100 -8.79 11.36 6.87
CA LYS A 100 -8.46 12.77 6.60
C LYS A 100 -9.13 13.71 7.59
N ASN A 101 -10.45 13.57 7.78
CA ASN A 101 -11.22 14.45 8.65
C ASN A 101 -10.84 14.27 10.13
N ARG A 102 -10.64 13.03 10.55
CA ARG A 102 -10.29 12.69 11.94
C ARG A 102 -8.88 13.14 12.30
N ILE A 103 -7.90 12.90 11.43
CA ILE A 103 -6.51 13.37 11.58
C ILE A 103 -6.50 14.91 11.66
N LYS A 104 -7.22 15.60 10.77
CA LYS A 104 -7.35 17.06 10.83
C LYS A 104 -7.95 17.54 12.16
N ASN A 105 -8.96 16.84 12.66
CA ASN A 105 -9.60 17.18 13.94
C ASN A 105 -8.63 17.03 15.11
N VAL A 106 -7.93 15.89 15.23
CA VAL A 106 -6.96 15.68 16.32
C VAL A 106 -5.78 16.64 16.25
N GLN A 107 -5.28 16.99 15.05
CA GLN A 107 -4.25 18.02 14.91
C GLN A 107 -4.76 19.39 15.39
N THR A 108 -5.99 19.75 15.03
CA THR A 108 -6.62 20.99 15.48
C THR A 108 -6.74 21.01 17.00
N GLN A 109 -7.28 19.95 17.61
CA GLN A 109 -7.42 19.84 19.07
C GLN A 109 -6.07 19.91 19.79
N ALA A 110 -5.05 19.22 19.26
CA ALA A 110 -3.70 19.21 19.82
C ALA A 110 -3.12 20.63 19.88
N VAL A 111 -3.21 21.39 18.79
CA VAL A 111 -2.73 22.78 18.72
C VAL A 111 -3.48 23.69 19.69
N HIS A 112 -4.81 23.54 19.81
CA HIS A 112 -5.60 24.33 20.75
C HIS A 112 -5.27 24.02 22.22
N SER A 113 -4.96 22.76 22.52
CA SER A 113 -4.60 22.33 23.87
C SER A 113 -3.20 22.77 24.31
N ARG A 114 -2.34 23.18 23.37
CA ARG A 114 -0.91 23.51 23.60
C ARG A 114 -0.13 22.38 24.30
N ASP A 115 -0.58 21.13 24.10
CA ASP A 115 0.07 19.93 24.62
C ASP A 115 0.95 19.33 23.53
N GLN A 116 2.27 19.41 23.71
CA GLN A 116 3.24 18.88 22.76
C GLN A 116 3.05 17.38 22.52
N THR A 117 2.66 16.62 23.54
CA THR A 117 2.44 15.17 23.41
C THR A 117 1.29 14.90 22.44
N LYS A 118 0.19 15.65 22.55
CA LYS A 118 -0.94 15.53 21.63
C LYS A 118 -0.55 15.91 20.20
N VAL A 119 0.27 16.94 20.05
CA VAL A 119 0.78 17.39 18.73
C VAL A 119 1.63 16.30 18.09
N ASP A 120 2.58 15.73 18.82
CA ASP A 120 3.48 14.69 18.32
C ASP A 120 2.71 13.42 17.91
N GLN A 121 1.69 13.02 18.68
CA GLN A 121 0.82 11.89 18.34
C GLN A 121 -0.02 12.15 17.08
N ALA A 122 -0.62 13.34 16.97
CA ALA A 122 -1.40 13.71 15.79
C ALA A 122 -0.53 13.77 14.52
N GLU A 123 0.68 14.32 14.62
CA GLU A 123 1.65 14.31 13.51
C GLU A 123 2.11 12.91 13.13
N THR A 124 2.28 12.01 14.10
CA THR A 124 2.62 10.61 13.84
C THR A 124 1.52 9.92 13.02
N CYS A 125 0.25 10.11 13.38
CA CYS A 125 -0.89 9.60 12.60
C CYS A 125 -0.91 10.18 11.18
N ARG A 126 -0.65 11.48 11.03
CA ARG A 126 -0.61 12.14 9.71
C ARG A 126 0.49 11.57 8.82
N LYS A 127 1.72 11.45 9.34
CA LYS A 127 2.86 10.87 8.61
C LYS A 127 2.55 9.44 8.18
N ARG A 128 2.04 8.62 9.10
CA ARG A 128 1.64 7.25 8.80
C ARG A 128 0.57 7.17 7.71
N PHE A 129 -0.39 8.09 7.69
CA PHE A 129 -1.40 8.15 6.63
C PHE A 129 -0.79 8.54 5.28
N LEU A 130 0.11 9.53 5.24
CA LEU A 130 0.86 9.90 4.04
C LEU A 130 1.66 8.73 3.47
N ASP A 131 2.33 7.95 4.33
CA ASP A 131 3.09 6.76 3.93
C ASP A 131 2.17 5.72 3.27
N LEU A 132 1.00 5.43 3.87
CA LEU A 132 0.02 4.49 3.31
C LEU A 132 -0.58 4.98 1.99
N ILE A 133 -0.85 6.28 1.85
CA ILE A 133 -1.30 6.86 0.58
C ILE A 133 -0.22 6.67 -0.49
N GLN A 134 1.05 6.90 -0.15
CA GLN A 134 2.17 6.72 -1.06
C GLN A 134 2.32 5.24 -1.47
N ASP A 135 2.22 4.31 -0.52
CA ASP A 135 2.23 2.87 -0.80
C ASP A 135 1.11 2.47 -1.77
N TYR A 136 -0.10 3.01 -1.56
CA TYR A 136 -1.22 2.71 -2.45
C TYR A 136 -0.98 3.28 -3.86
N ARG A 137 -0.45 4.50 -3.98
CA ARG A 137 -0.06 5.08 -5.29
C ARG A 137 0.96 4.20 -6.02
N LEU A 138 1.91 3.62 -5.29
CA LEU A 138 2.89 2.70 -5.88
C LEU A 138 2.26 1.38 -6.32
N VAL A 139 1.30 0.84 -5.58
CA VAL A 139 0.52 -0.34 -5.99
C VAL A 139 -0.23 -0.06 -7.30
N GLU A 140 -0.98 1.04 -7.33
CA GLU A 140 -1.77 1.46 -8.50
C GLU A 140 -0.89 1.72 -9.74
N ALA A 141 0.27 2.36 -9.56
CA ALA A 141 1.23 2.58 -10.64
C ALA A 141 1.78 1.26 -11.23
N ARG A 142 2.09 0.27 -10.39
CA ARG A 142 2.53 -1.06 -10.84
C ARG A 142 1.42 -1.82 -11.57
N ASN A 143 0.19 -1.73 -11.07
CA ASN A 143 -0.95 -2.38 -11.70
C ASN A 143 -1.29 -1.73 -13.04
N LYS A 144 -1.21 -0.40 -13.13
CA LYS A 144 -1.31 0.33 -14.40
C LYS A 144 -0.31 -0.17 -15.43
N GLU A 145 0.97 -0.26 -15.07
CA GLU A 145 2.02 -0.74 -15.98
C GLU A 145 1.77 -2.20 -16.40
N SER A 146 1.38 -3.06 -15.47
CA SER A 146 1.11 -4.47 -15.75
C SER A 146 -0.10 -4.64 -16.69
N THR A 147 -1.14 -3.84 -16.51
CA THR A 147 -2.32 -3.78 -17.40
C THR A 147 -1.94 -3.29 -18.80
N LYS A 148 -1.09 -2.26 -18.92
CA LYS A 148 -0.57 -1.80 -20.21
C LYS A 148 0.21 -2.90 -20.94
N GLU A 149 1.13 -3.55 -20.25
CA GLU A 149 1.93 -4.64 -20.84
C GLU A 149 1.04 -5.79 -21.34
N GLN A 150 -0.02 -6.13 -20.61
CA GLN A 150 -0.92 -7.21 -21.02
C GLN A 150 -1.78 -6.81 -22.22
N ALA A 151 -2.36 -5.60 -22.22
CA ALA A 151 -3.12 -5.09 -23.35
C ALA A 151 -2.27 -5.02 -24.63
N ALA A 152 -1.00 -4.60 -24.51
CA ALA A 152 -0.05 -4.60 -25.62
C ALA A 152 0.20 -6.02 -26.16
N ARG A 153 0.42 -7.00 -25.27
CA ARG A 153 0.60 -8.42 -25.67
C ARG A 153 -0.62 -8.97 -26.40
N GLN A 154 -1.83 -8.67 -25.91
CA GLN A 154 -3.08 -9.09 -26.53
C GLN A 154 -3.22 -8.49 -27.94
N TYR A 155 -2.97 -7.19 -28.09
CA TYR A 155 -3.03 -6.54 -29.40
C TYR A 155 -2.02 -7.13 -30.40
N GLN A 156 -0.81 -7.46 -29.95
CA GLN A 156 0.22 -8.11 -30.77
C GLN A 156 -0.15 -9.53 -31.25
N ILE A 157 -1.11 -10.21 -30.62
CA ILE A 157 -1.63 -11.50 -31.13
C ILE A 157 -2.37 -11.29 -32.46
N ILE A 158 -3.08 -10.17 -32.62
CA ILE A 158 -3.80 -9.84 -33.85
C ILE A 158 -2.85 -9.22 -34.87
N LYS A 159 -1.99 -8.30 -34.43
CA LYS A 159 -1.07 -7.56 -35.28
C LYS A 159 0.37 -7.67 -34.75
N PRO A 160 1.11 -8.75 -35.10
CA PRO A 160 2.47 -8.97 -34.62
C PRO A 160 3.48 -7.92 -35.06
N ASP A 161 3.18 -7.19 -36.13
CA ASP A 161 3.97 -6.12 -36.74
C ASP A 161 3.51 -4.72 -36.32
N ALA A 162 2.70 -4.61 -35.26
CA ALA A 162 2.25 -3.33 -34.72
C ALA A 162 3.43 -2.46 -34.27
N THR A 163 3.39 -1.20 -34.65
CA THR A 163 4.38 -0.19 -34.20
C THR A 163 4.12 0.21 -32.74
N ASP A 164 5.13 0.75 -32.06
CA ASP A 164 5.01 1.19 -30.67
C ASP A 164 3.95 2.30 -30.54
N GLU A 165 3.86 3.20 -31.53
CA GLU A 165 2.83 4.24 -31.58
C GLU A 165 1.41 3.67 -31.72
N GLU A 166 1.23 2.63 -32.54
CA GLU A 166 -0.06 1.94 -32.70
C GLU A 166 -0.47 1.22 -31.42
N ILE A 167 0.46 0.52 -30.77
CA ILE A 167 0.22 -0.15 -29.48
C ILE A 167 -0.21 0.88 -28.44
N LYS A 168 0.50 2.01 -28.36
CA LYS A 168 0.16 3.09 -27.43
C LYS A 168 -1.23 3.65 -27.71
N ALA A 169 -1.57 3.95 -28.97
CA ALA A 169 -2.88 4.48 -29.33
C ALA A 169 -4.03 3.51 -29.03
N VAL A 170 -3.80 2.20 -29.13
CA VAL A 170 -4.83 1.19 -28.82
C VAL A 170 -4.97 0.97 -27.31
N VAL A 171 -3.84 0.92 -26.59
CA VAL A 171 -3.81 0.61 -25.15
C VAL A 171 -4.18 1.83 -24.31
N GLU A 172 -3.56 2.98 -24.58
CA GLU A 172 -3.76 4.21 -23.79
C GLU A 172 -4.97 5.01 -24.26
N ASP A 173 -5.15 5.19 -25.57
CA ASP A 173 -6.25 6.03 -26.10
C ASP A 173 -7.52 5.23 -26.44
N GLY A 174 -7.46 3.90 -26.33
CA GLY A 174 -8.60 3.02 -26.64
C GLY A 174 -9.03 3.08 -28.11
N SER A 175 -8.13 3.47 -29.02
CA SER A 175 -8.45 3.78 -30.41
C SER A 175 -8.99 2.57 -31.17
N GLN A 176 -10.30 2.61 -31.45
CA GLN A 176 -10.99 1.57 -32.22
C GLN A 176 -10.58 1.53 -33.69
N GLN A 177 -10.04 2.63 -34.22
CA GLN A 177 -9.66 2.74 -35.64
C GLN A 177 -8.49 1.82 -35.99
N TYR A 178 -7.42 1.85 -35.19
CA TYR A 178 -6.26 0.97 -35.36
C TYR A 178 -6.63 -0.51 -35.18
N PHE A 179 -7.62 -0.78 -34.34
CA PHE A 179 -8.13 -2.13 -34.15
C PHE A 179 -8.93 -2.62 -35.36
N GLN A 180 -9.85 -1.82 -35.89
CA GLN A 180 -10.61 -2.19 -37.10
C GLN A 180 -9.69 -2.43 -38.30
N GLN A 181 -8.62 -1.63 -38.43
CA GLN A 181 -7.61 -1.83 -39.46
C GLN A 181 -6.87 -3.17 -39.29
N ALA A 182 -6.46 -3.51 -38.06
CA ALA A 182 -5.85 -4.80 -37.75
C ALA A 182 -6.78 -5.98 -38.05
N LEU A 183 -8.09 -5.85 -37.74
CA LEU A 183 -9.10 -6.86 -38.05
C LEU A 183 -9.28 -7.12 -39.55
N MET A 184 -9.25 -6.07 -40.36
CA MET A 184 -9.39 -6.19 -41.81
C MET A 184 -8.18 -6.86 -42.46
N GLN A 185 -7.00 -6.69 -41.87
CA GLN A 185 -5.74 -7.27 -42.35
C GLN A 185 -5.50 -8.69 -41.82
N SER A 186 -6.12 -9.06 -40.69
CA SER A 186 -5.95 -10.40 -40.10
C SER A 186 -6.88 -11.45 -40.76
N ASN A 187 -6.34 -12.64 -41.01
CA ASN A 187 -7.12 -13.83 -41.41
C ASN A 187 -7.87 -14.48 -40.21
N ARG A 188 -7.74 -13.93 -38.99
CA ARG A 188 -8.20 -14.52 -37.72
C ARG A 188 -9.38 -13.76 -37.11
N ARG A 189 -10.41 -13.49 -37.91
CA ARG A 189 -11.55 -12.64 -37.52
C ARG A 189 -12.32 -13.09 -36.26
N GLY A 190 -12.37 -14.39 -35.98
CA GLY A 190 -13.04 -14.94 -34.78
C GLY A 190 -12.25 -14.65 -33.50
N GLU A 191 -10.97 -15.02 -33.47
CA GLU A 191 -10.05 -14.75 -32.34
C GLU A 191 -9.92 -13.25 -32.08
N ALA A 192 -9.87 -12.45 -33.15
CA ALA A 192 -9.65 -11.02 -33.03
C ALA A 192 -10.84 -10.24 -32.44
N ARG A 193 -12.07 -10.80 -32.42
CA ARG A 193 -13.20 -10.20 -31.68
C ARG A 193 -13.08 -10.41 -30.17
N SER A 194 -12.61 -11.59 -29.74
CA SER A 194 -12.39 -11.87 -28.32
C SER A 194 -11.26 -11.01 -27.76
N VAL A 195 -10.16 -10.89 -28.52
CA VAL A 195 -9.04 -10.01 -28.16
C VAL A 195 -9.44 -8.53 -28.15
N LEU A 196 -10.37 -8.08 -29.02
CA LEU A 196 -10.93 -6.72 -28.94
C LEU A 196 -11.57 -6.47 -27.58
N ASN A 197 -12.45 -7.38 -27.17
CA ASN A 197 -13.17 -7.27 -25.91
C ASN A 197 -12.17 -7.20 -24.74
N GLU A 198 -11.14 -8.06 -24.77
CA GLU A 198 -10.10 -8.07 -23.75
C GLU A 198 -9.34 -6.73 -23.68
N VAL A 199 -8.89 -6.20 -24.82
CA VAL A 199 -8.20 -4.90 -24.88
C VAL A 199 -9.11 -3.75 -24.40
N GLN A 200 -10.39 -3.77 -24.75
CA GLN A 200 -11.37 -2.78 -24.29
C GLN A 200 -11.63 -2.88 -22.78
N VAL A 201 -11.68 -4.09 -22.22
CA VAL A 201 -11.77 -4.34 -20.78
C VAL A 201 -10.54 -3.75 -20.08
N ARG A 202 -9.33 -4.04 -20.59
CA ARG A 202 -8.07 -3.47 -20.06
C ARG A 202 -8.01 -1.95 -20.16
N HIS A 203 -8.48 -1.36 -21.25
CA HIS A 203 -8.52 0.09 -21.39
C HIS A 203 -9.45 0.72 -20.33
N ARG A 204 -10.62 0.13 -20.07
CA ARG A 204 -11.50 0.60 -18.99
C ARG A 204 -10.86 0.47 -17.61
N GLU A 205 -10.09 -0.59 -17.36
CA GLU A 205 -9.29 -0.71 -16.14
C GLU A 205 -8.25 0.40 -16.03
N LEU A 206 -7.51 0.69 -17.11
CA LEU A 206 -6.52 1.78 -17.11
C LEU A 206 -7.14 3.12 -16.71
N LEU A 207 -8.32 3.44 -17.24
CA LEU A 207 -9.04 4.66 -16.85
C LEU A 207 -9.44 4.68 -15.37
N LYS A 208 -9.86 3.53 -14.81
CA LYS A 208 -10.16 3.40 -13.38
C LYS A 208 -8.91 3.63 -12.53
N LEU A 209 -7.79 2.97 -12.87
CA LEU A 209 -6.51 3.12 -12.17
C LEU A 209 -6.03 4.58 -12.24
N GLU A 210 -6.13 5.23 -13.39
CA GLU A 210 -5.77 6.64 -13.56
C GLU A 210 -6.61 7.59 -12.69
N LYS A 211 -7.92 7.35 -12.61
CA LYS A 211 -8.81 8.08 -11.73
C LYS A 211 -8.40 7.91 -10.27
N THR A 212 -8.18 6.68 -9.82
CA THR A 212 -7.75 6.40 -8.44
C THR A 212 -6.40 7.03 -8.12
N MET A 213 -5.41 6.96 -9.03
CA MET A 213 -4.12 7.63 -8.86
C MET A 213 -4.24 9.15 -8.74
N ALA A 214 -5.14 9.77 -9.51
CA ALA A 214 -5.39 11.21 -9.44
C ALA A 214 -6.01 11.60 -8.09
N GLU A 215 -7.01 10.84 -7.62
CA GLU A 215 -7.63 11.04 -6.31
C GLU A 215 -6.63 10.87 -5.16
N LEU A 216 -5.78 9.84 -5.20
CA LEU A 216 -4.73 9.63 -4.22
C LEU A 216 -3.70 10.76 -4.22
N THR A 217 -3.37 11.29 -5.40
CA THR A 217 -2.44 12.43 -5.51
C THR A 217 -3.04 13.69 -4.90
N GLN A 218 -4.33 13.94 -5.13
CA GLN A 218 -5.04 15.04 -4.48
C GLN A 218 -5.07 14.86 -2.96
N LEU A 219 -5.43 13.66 -2.49
CA LEU A 219 -5.46 13.35 -1.06
C LEU A 219 -4.08 13.54 -0.41
N PHE A 220 -3.01 13.09 -1.07
CA PHE A 220 -1.65 13.27 -0.60
C PHE A 220 -1.32 14.75 -0.41
N HIS A 221 -1.63 15.58 -1.40
CA HIS A 221 -1.41 17.03 -1.32
C HIS A 221 -2.24 17.67 -0.19
N ASP A 222 -3.52 17.31 -0.07
CA ASP A 222 -4.38 17.79 1.01
C ASP A 222 -3.80 17.46 2.40
N MET A 223 -3.17 16.30 2.56
CA MET A 223 -2.55 15.87 3.83
C MET A 223 -1.15 16.47 4.06
N GLU A 224 -0.44 16.86 3.01
CA GLU A 224 0.79 17.65 3.11
C GLU A 224 0.51 19.11 3.49
N GLU A 225 -0.57 19.71 2.96
CA GLU A 225 -0.97 21.08 3.31
C GLU A 225 -1.47 21.20 4.76
N LEU A 226 -1.98 20.09 5.34
CA LEU A 226 -2.42 20.04 6.74
C LEU A 226 -1.29 20.18 7.78
N VAL A 227 -0.07 20.54 7.40
CA VAL A 227 0.99 20.94 8.32
C VAL A 227 0.58 22.25 8.99
N ILE A 228 0.03 22.15 10.21
CA ILE A 228 -0.28 23.32 11.02
C ILE A 228 1.05 23.93 11.49
N GLU A 229 1.34 25.17 11.08
CA GLU A 229 2.49 25.93 11.58
C GLU A 229 2.47 25.95 13.12
N GLN A 230 3.45 25.29 13.73
CA GLN A 230 3.76 25.44 15.15
C GLN A 230 4.59 26.71 15.30
N ASP A 231 4.06 27.72 15.98
CA ASP A 231 4.84 28.87 16.41
C ASP A 231 5.86 28.41 17.49
N GLN A 232 7.15 28.26 17.09
CA GLN A 232 8.40 28.03 17.88
C GLN A 232 9.05 26.61 17.85
N PRO A 233 10.40 26.51 17.98
CA PRO A 233 11.24 25.77 17.05
C PRO A 233 11.30 24.27 17.35
N ILE A 234 10.88 23.49 16.36
CA ILE A 234 11.10 22.05 16.30
C ILE A 234 12.62 21.82 16.20
N GLN A 235 13.22 21.18 17.20
CA GLN A 235 14.54 20.59 17.04
C GLN A 235 14.44 19.54 15.93
N GLN A 236 15.17 19.82 14.85
CA GLN A 236 15.22 19.05 13.63
C GLN A 236 15.46 17.57 13.92
N ILE A 237 14.47 16.73 13.60
CA ILE A 237 14.75 15.38 13.13
C ILE A 237 14.49 15.42 11.64
N GLU A 238 15.58 15.71 10.94
CA GLU A 238 15.69 15.75 9.49
C GLU A 238 15.80 14.30 9.02
N GLU A 239 14.68 13.71 8.58
CA GLU A 239 14.70 12.45 7.85
C GLU A 239 14.00 12.66 6.50
N GLN A 240 14.85 12.93 5.50
CA GLN A 240 14.69 12.71 4.07
C GLN A 240 13.27 12.40 3.54
N VAL A 241 12.44 13.45 3.41
CA VAL A 241 11.33 13.45 2.44
C VAL A 241 11.88 14.01 1.12
N GLY A 242 12.45 13.14 0.30
CA GLY A 242 12.95 13.47 -1.03
C GLY A 242 12.01 12.92 -2.11
N THR A 243 11.37 13.82 -2.87
CA THR A 243 10.90 13.60 -4.27
C THR A 243 9.95 12.41 -4.56
N ALA A 244 8.78 12.38 -3.91
CA ALA A 244 7.72 11.39 -4.16
C ALA A 244 7.14 11.36 -5.60
N GLN A 245 7.40 12.37 -6.44
CA GLN A 245 6.87 12.41 -7.82
C GLN A 245 7.83 11.81 -8.86
N HIS A 246 9.16 11.86 -8.63
CA HIS A 246 10.14 11.20 -9.50
C HIS A 246 10.35 9.72 -9.11
N ASP A 247 10.13 9.38 -7.85
CA ASP A 247 10.34 8.03 -7.32
C ASP A 247 9.26 7.01 -7.69
N ILE A 248 8.06 7.44 -8.10
CA ILE A 248 7.03 6.52 -8.61
C ILE A 248 7.46 5.95 -9.97
N GLU A 249 7.99 6.80 -10.85
CA GLU A 249 8.47 6.41 -12.18
C GLU A 249 9.74 5.55 -12.08
N GLN A 250 10.68 5.90 -11.18
CA GLN A 250 11.86 5.09 -10.91
C GLN A 250 11.55 3.78 -10.17
N GLY A 251 10.66 3.78 -9.17
CA GLY A 251 10.28 2.61 -8.37
C GLY A 251 9.60 1.51 -9.18
N VAL A 252 8.72 1.87 -10.11
CA VAL A 252 8.16 0.92 -11.10
C VAL A 252 9.25 0.46 -12.07
N GLY A 253 10.14 1.35 -12.53
CA GLY A 253 11.27 1.00 -13.41
C GLY A 253 12.28 0.01 -12.79
N HIS A 254 12.57 0.12 -11.50
CA HIS A 254 13.52 -0.75 -10.79
C HIS A 254 12.96 -2.16 -10.55
N THR A 255 11.67 -2.31 -10.24
CA THR A 255 11.02 -3.63 -10.11
C THR A 255 10.93 -4.35 -11.46
N ASN A 256 10.69 -3.62 -12.55
CA ASN A 256 10.58 -4.20 -13.90
C ASN A 256 11.97 -4.67 -14.44
N LYS A 257 13.06 -3.94 -14.16
CA LYS A 257 14.44 -4.40 -14.42
C LYS A 257 14.82 -5.63 -13.57
N ALA A 258 14.42 -5.69 -12.31
CA ALA A 258 14.71 -6.84 -11.44
C ALA A 258 14.01 -8.12 -11.91
N VAL A 259 12.75 -8.04 -12.36
CA VAL A 259 12.01 -9.18 -12.91
C VAL A 259 12.57 -9.65 -14.26
N LYS A 260 12.88 -8.73 -15.19
CA LYS A 260 13.54 -9.08 -16.47
C LYS A 260 14.92 -9.73 -16.23
N SER A 261 15.70 -9.22 -15.28
CA SER A 261 17.00 -9.79 -14.90
C SER A 261 16.84 -11.20 -14.32
N ALA A 262 15.92 -11.41 -13.37
CA ALA A 262 15.67 -12.71 -12.75
C ALA A 262 15.13 -13.76 -13.74
N LYS A 263 14.24 -13.37 -14.67
CA LYS A 263 13.70 -14.27 -15.71
C LYS A 263 14.78 -14.66 -16.73
N SER A 264 15.69 -13.75 -17.07
CA SER A 264 16.84 -14.03 -17.94
C SER A 264 17.87 -14.96 -17.27
N ALA A 265 18.10 -14.82 -15.96
CA ALA A 265 19.01 -15.66 -15.20
C ALA A 265 18.52 -17.13 -15.12
N ARG A 266 17.20 -17.34 -14.98
CA ARG A 266 16.59 -18.69 -14.99
C ARG A 266 16.71 -19.37 -16.36
N LYS A 267 16.50 -18.63 -17.46
CA LYS A 267 16.69 -19.15 -18.83
C LYS A 267 18.14 -19.54 -19.12
N LYS A 268 19.11 -18.75 -18.64
CA LYS A 268 20.56 -19.04 -18.81
C LYS A 268 21.03 -20.26 -18.02
N LYS A 269 20.50 -20.50 -16.82
CA LYS A 269 20.77 -21.73 -16.04
C LYS A 269 20.27 -22.99 -16.76
N LEU A 270 19.09 -22.91 -17.38
CA LEU A 270 18.53 -24.05 -18.12
C LEU A 270 19.33 -24.36 -19.39
N TRP A 271 19.80 -23.33 -20.09
CA TRP A 271 20.65 -23.49 -21.29
C TRP A 271 22.01 -24.10 -20.94
N CYS A 272 22.62 -23.69 -19.82
CA CYS A 272 23.85 -24.29 -19.31
C CYS A 272 23.67 -25.78 -18.94
N PHE A 273 22.54 -26.15 -18.33
CA PHE A 273 22.22 -27.55 -18.01
C PHE A 273 22.14 -28.43 -19.27
N PHE A 274 21.47 -27.96 -20.33
CA PHE A 274 21.38 -28.71 -21.59
C PHE A 274 22.74 -28.89 -22.28
N ILE A 275 23.61 -27.86 -22.23
CA ILE A 275 24.97 -27.95 -22.80
C ILE A 275 25.81 -28.97 -22.03
N CYS A 276 25.76 -28.98 -20.69
CA CYS A 276 26.48 -29.97 -19.88
C CYS A 276 25.99 -31.40 -20.16
N LEU A 277 24.68 -31.60 -20.30
CA LEU A 277 24.10 -32.92 -20.59
C LEU A 277 24.54 -33.43 -21.97
N LEU A 278 24.60 -32.55 -22.98
CA LEU A 278 25.13 -32.89 -24.30
C LEU A 278 26.59 -33.34 -24.27
N ILE A 279 27.44 -32.65 -23.50
CA ILE A 279 28.86 -33.01 -23.33
C ILE A 279 29.00 -34.40 -22.71
N VAL A 280 28.19 -34.71 -21.68
CA VAL A 280 28.21 -36.04 -21.02
C VAL A 280 27.80 -37.15 -21.98
N ILE A 281 26.79 -36.93 -22.83
CA ILE A 281 26.38 -37.90 -23.85
C ILE A 281 27.51 -38.16 -24.86
N ILE A 282 28.19 -37.10 -25.33
CA ILE A 282 29.29 -37.24 -26.29
C ILE A 282 30.43 -38.07 -25.68
N LEU A 283 30.80 -37.80 -24.43
CA LEU A 283 31.83 -38.56 -23.72
C LEU A 283 31.42 -40.03 -23.53
N ALA A 284 30.15 -40.30 -23.21
CA ALA A 284 29.65 -41.66 -23.08
C ALA A 284 29.71 -42.44 -24.40
N VAL A 285 29.35 -41.80 -25.52
CA VAL A 285 29.42 -42.43 -26.86
C VAL A 285 30.87 -42.73 -27.26
N ILE A 286 31.80 -41.80 -27.01
CA ILE A 286 33.24 -42.03 -27.26
C ILE A 286 33.72 -43.21 -26.41
N TRP A 287 33.39 -43.21 -25.12
CA TRP A 287 33.82 -44.27 -24.21
C TRP A 287 33.32 -45.65 -24.66
N VAL A 288 32.03 -45.76 -25.02
CA VAL A 288 31.45 -47.00 -25.56
C VAL A 288 32.14 -47.42 -26.86
N HIS A 289 32.40 -46.49 -27.79
CA HIS A 289 33.08 -46.80 -29.05
C HIS A 289 34.56 -47.19 -28.85
N THR A 290 35.23 -46.72 -27.80
CA THR A 290 36.60 -47.17 -27.49
C THR A 290 36.67 -48.55 -26.83
N TRP A 291 35.57 -49.05 -26.26
CA TRP A 291 35.51 -50.32 -25.54
C TRP A 291 34.79 -51.44 -26.30
N TYR A 292 34.38 -51.18 -27.55
CA TYR A 292 33.75 -52.12 -28.48
C TYR A 292 34.47 -52.09 -29.83
#